data_AF-A0A2W5YPI9-F1
#
_entry.id   AF-A0A2W5YPI9-F1
#
_cell.length_a   1.000
_cell.length_b   1.000
_cell.length_c   1.000
_cell.angle_alpha   90.00
_cell.angle_beta   90.00
_cell.angle_gamma   90.00
#
_symmetry.space_group_name_H-M   'P 1'
#
loop_
_entity.id
_entity.type
_entity.pdbx_description
1 polymer ?
#
loop_
_entity_poly.entity_id
_entity_poly.type
_entity_poly.pdbx_seq_one_letter_code
_entity_poly.pdbx_strand_id
1 'polypeptide(L)'
;MMHEFLTAHRAELIDRCRAKVAQRPLPVGKQEELADGIPLFLDQLIKTLRVEQTSHPMQSRKVSGPEHGTQALSEIGETAARHGRELLQHGFTIDQVVHVYGDLCQAVTDLAFEKNASIEIDEFRTLNRCLDNATAIAVTEYNYQRDFVVAGKQAHALNERLGFFAHELRNLLNSATLALTAIKAGNVGLTGATGAVLDRSLVGLRNLIDRSLSEVRMTAGLPVHHQLFSLAEFIAEVKHSASLEAQVKGRTLTISEVDPALAVDADRDLLFSAVGNLLQNAFKFTRRNTEVVLNAYAAA
;
A
#
# COMPACT_ATOMS: atom_id res chain seq x y z
N MET A 1 6.99 10.75 46.95
CA MET A 1 6.87 9.56 46.07
C MET A 1 6.49 10.00 44.65
N MET A 2 6.88 9.26 43.61
CA MET A 2 6.62 9.60 42.21
C MET A 2 5.14 9.82 41.90
N HIS A 3 4.22 9.04 42.48
CA HIS A 3 2.78 9.23 42.23
C HIS A 3 2.26 10.58 42.75
N GLU A 4 2.83 11.11 43.83
CA GLU A 4 2.49 12.43 44.38
C GLU A 4 3.04 13.53 43.48
N PHE A 5 4.29 13.37 43.02
CA PHE A 5 4.93 14.27 42.07
C PHE A 5 4.13 14.36 40.76
N LEU A 6 3.77 13.22 40.16
CA LEU A 6 2.95 13.19 38.94
C LEU A 6 1.56 13.78 39.16
N THR A 7 0.96 13.57 40.34
CA THR A 7 -0.34 14.17 40.68
C THR A 7 -0.23 15.70 40.79
N ALA A 8 0.79 16.21 41.47
CA ALA A 8 0.99 17.64 41.70
C ALA A 8 1.35 18.40 40.41
N HIS A 9 2.08 17.75 39.50
CA HIS A 9 2.58 18.37 38.27
C HIS A 9 1.85 17.91 37.00
N ARG A 10 0.68 17.28 37.13
CA ARG A 10 -0.06 16.68 36.00
C ARG A 10 -0.29 17.65 34.84
N ALA A 11 -0.77 18.87 35.12
CA ALA A 11 -1.04 19.87 34.08
C ALA A 11 0.24 20.30 33.35
N GLU A 12 1.31 20.57 34.11
CA GLU A 12 2.61 20.95 33.56
C GLU A 12 3.21 19.86 32.67
N LEU A 13 3.07 18.59 33.05
CA LEU A 13 3.53 17.46 32.25
C LEU A 13 2.77 17.35 30.92
N ILE A 14 1.44 17.53 30.94
CA ILE A 14 0.62 17.51 29.73
C ILE A 14 1.04 18.65 28.78
N ASP A 15 1.22 19.86 29.31
CA ASP A 15 1.60 21.02 28.51
C ASP A 15 3.02 20.86 27.92
N ARG A 16 3.97 20.30 28.67
CA ARG A 16 5.30 19.96 28.16
C ARG A 16 5.24 18.95 27.02
N CYS A 17 4.42 17.91 27.13
CA CYS A 17 4.27 16.94 26.06
C CYS A 17 3.65 17.57 24.80
N ARG A 18 2.61 18.40 24.97
CA ARG A 18 2.02 19.18 23.86
C ARG A 18 3.04 20.08 23.19
N ALA A 19 3.90 20.75 23.97
CA ALA A 19 4.96 21.59 23.43
C ALA A 19 6.00 20.78 22.63
N LYS A 20 6.41 19.60 23.11
CA LYS A 20 7.31 18.68 22.38
C LYS A 20 6.69 18.20 21.07
N VAL A 21 5.41 17.84 21.09
CA VAL A 21 4.64 17.50 19.87
C VAL A 21 4.58 18.66 18.89
N ALA A 22 4.34 19.88 19.37
CA ALA A 22 4.21 21.07 18.53
C ALA A 22 5.49 21.46 17.77
N GLN A 23 6.66 21.05 18.27
CA GLN A 23 7.95 21.27 17.60
C GLN A 23 8.16 20.37 16.37
N ARG A 24 7.34 19.32 16.21
CA ARG A 24 7.43 18.43 15.04
C ARG A 24 6.75 19.06 13.82
N PRO A 25 7.25 18.80 12.60
CA PRO A 25 6.62 19.25 11.37
C PRO A 25 5.30 18.50 11.14
N LEU A 26 4.24 18.99 11.79
CA LEU A 26 2.87 18.48 11.72
C LEU A 26 1.95 19.58 11.20
N PRO A 27 0.92 19.25 10.39
CA PRO A 27 -0.12 20.20 10.02
C PRO A 27 -0.79 20.79 11.27
N VAL A 28 -0.94 22.11 11.30
CA VAL A 28 -1.63 22.85 12.39
C VAL A 28 -3.04 22.29 12.57
N GLY A 29 -3.42 21.96 13.81
CA GLY A 29 -4.71 21.36 14.16
C GLY A 29 -4.66 19.87 14.50
N LYS A 30 -3.71 19.11 13.94
CA LYS A 30 -3.52 17.69 14.31
C LYS A 30 -2.80 17.52 15.66
N GLN A 31 -2.04 18.52 16.09
CA GLN A 31 -1.19 18.44 17.28
C GLN A 31 -1.97 18.17 18.59
N GLU A 32 -3.22 18.63 18.70
CA GLU A 32 -4.08 18.38 19.87
C GLU A 32 -4.50 16.90 19.95
N GLU A 33 -4.88 16.30 18.82
CA GLU A 33 -5.29 14.89 18.71
C GLU A 33 -4.17 13.92 19.11
N LEU A 34 -2.91 14.31 18.91
CA LEU A 34 -1.75 13.51 19.30
C LEU A 34 -1.49 13.51 20.81
N ALA A 35 -1.94 14.56 21.52
CA ALA A 35 -1.71 14.73 22.95
C ALA A 35 -2.88 14.23 23.81
N ASP A 36 -4.05 13.97 23.24
CA ASP A 36 -5.26 13.60 23.99
C ASP A 36 -5.16 12.24 24.69
N GLY A 37 -4.29 11.33 24.23
CA GLY A 37 -3.99 10.09 24.92
C GLY A 37 -3.16 10.26 26.20
N ILE A 38 -2.37 11.34 26.31
CA ILE A 38 -1.41 11.55 27.42
C ILE A 38 -2.10 11.79 28.77
N PRO A 39 -3.12 12.66 28.90
CA PRO A 39 -3.83 12.87 30.16
C PRO A 39 -4.36 11.57 30.76
N LEU A 40 -4.98 10.72 29.94
CA LEU A 40 -5.56 9.45 30.39
C LEU A 40 -4.47 8.46 30.81
N PHE A 41 -3.38 8.36 30.03
CA PHE A 41 -2.25 7.52 30.38
C PHE A 41 -1.59 7.96 31.70
N LEU A 42 -1.46 9.28 31.94
CA LEU A 42 -0.94 9.80 33.20
C LEU A 42 -1.80 9.38 34.40
N ASP A 43 -3.13 9.42 34.27
CA ASP A 43 -4.03 8.98 35.33
C ASP A 43 -3.87 7.48 35.63
N GLN A 44 -3.70 6.66 34.59
CA GLN A 44 -3.46 5.22 34.72
C GLN A 44 -2.09 4.91 35.34
N LEU A 45 -1.06 5.68 34.98
CA LEU A 45 0.27 5.57 35.58
C LEU A 45 0.24 5.93 37.06
N ILE A 46 -0.39 7.06 37.42
CA ILE A 46 -0.56 7.48 38.82
C ILE A 46 -1.31 6.39 39.61
N LYS A 47 -2.39 5.85 39.04
CA LYS A 47 -3.14 4.74 39.64
C LYS A 47 -2.26 3.51 39.85
N THR A 48 -1.46 3.13 38.85
CA THR A 48 -0.52 1.99 38.93
C THR A 48 0.47 2.18 40.07
N LEU A 49 1.16 3.32 40.12
CA LEU A 49 2.15 3.63 41.16
C LEU A 49 1.53 3.65 42.56
N ARG A 50 0.28 4.14 42.72
CA ARG A 50 -0.43 4.09 44.01
C ARG A 50 -0.73 2.66 44.45
N VAL A 51 -1.19 1.80 43.55
CA VAL A 51 -1.49 0.39 43.88
C VAL A 51 -0.24 -0.38 44.29
N GLU A 52 0.91 -0.07 43.69
CA GLU A 52 2.17 -0.72 44.05
C GLU A 52 2.70 -0.39 45.44
N GLN A 53 2.21 0.69 46.05
CA GLN A 53 2.53 1.04 47.44
C GLN A 53 1.59 0.36 48.46
N THR A 54 0.60 -0.40 47.99
CA THR A 54 -0.34 -1.13 48.86
C THR A 54 0.22 -2.49 49.28
N SER A 55 -0.49 -3.20 50.16
CA SER A 55 -0.17 -4.58 50.54
C SER A 55 -0.25 -5.60 49.40
N HIS A 56 -0.81 -5.23 48.24
CA HIS A 56 -1.01 -6.12 47.10
C HIS A 56 -0.52 -5.50 45.78
N PRO A 57 0.80 -5.26 45.63
CA PRO A 57 1.36 -4.55 44.47
C PRO A 57 1.05 -5.23 43.13
N MET A 58 0.92 -6.56 43.13
CA MET A 58 0.58 -7.36 41.95
C MET A 58 -0.77 -7.00 41.31
N GLN A 59 -1.67 -6.33 42.04
CA GLN A 59 -2.95 -5.85 41.49
C GLN A 59 -2.77 -4.71 40.49
N SER A 60 -1.64 -3.99 40.52
CA SER A 60 -1.32 -2.91 39.58
C SER A 60 -1.31 -3.39 38.13
N ARG A 61 -1.03 -4.70 37.91
CA ARG A 61 -1.01 -5.35 36.59
C ARG A 61 -2.37 -5.38 35.89
N LYS A 62 -3.48 -5.21 36.61
CA LYS A 62 -4.80 -5.01 35.97
C LYS A 62 -4.89 -3.66 35.25
N VAL A 63 -4.12 -2.67 35.73
CA VAL A 63 -4.04 -1.34 35.14
C VAL A 63 -2.93 -1.31 34.09
N SER A 64 -1.70 -1.67 34.47
CA SER A 64 -0.52 -1.52 33.60
C SER A 64 -0.29 -2.64 32.61
N GLY A 65 -0.89 -3.81 32.83
CA GLY A 65 -0.46 -5.06 32.20
C GLY A 65 0.81 -5.64 32.85
N PRO A 66 1.15 -6.90 32.50
CA PRO A 66 2.38 -7.57 32.96
C PRO A 66 3.62 -7.08 32.19
N GLU A 67 4.82 -7.35 32.72
CA GLU A 67 6.11 -6.98 32.11
C GLU A 67 6.39 -7.69 30.78
N HIS A 68 5.84 -8.89 30.59
CA HIS A 68 6.11 -9.72 29.42
C HIS A 68 5.16 -9.43 28.24
N GLY A 69 4.36 -8.36 28.32
CA GLY A 69 3.48 -7.94 27.23
C GLY A 69 2.42 -8.96 26.82
N THR A 70 2.10 -9.96 27.67
CA THR A 70 1.02 -10.91 27.38
C THR A 70 -0.31 -10.17 27.25
N GLN A 71 -1.19 -10.66 26.35
CA GLN A 71 -2.55 -10.18 26.06
C GLN A 71 -3.54 -10.26 27.26
N ALA A 72 -3.06 -10.07 28.49
CA ALA A 72 -3.95 -9.77 29.60
C ALA A 72 -4.58 -8.39 29.33
N LEU A 73 -5.90 -8.36 29.22
CA LEU A 73 -6.69 -7.12 29.15
C LEU A 73 -6.30 -6.24 30.35
N SER A 74 -5.74 -5.08 30.05
CA SER A 74 -5.34 -4.07 31.03
C SER A 74 -5.91 -2.72 30.63
N GLU A 75 -6.16 -1.86 31.60
CA GLU A 75 -6.71 -0.52 31.34
C GLU A 75 -5.82 0.28 30.39
N ILE A 76 -4.50 0.28 30.62
CA ILE A 76 -3.52 0.94 29.73
C ILE A 76 -3.59 0.35 28.33
N GLY A 77 -3.68 -0.99 28.21
CA GLY A 77 -3.77 -1.64 26.91
C GLY A 77 -4.99 -1.24 26.10
N GLU A 78 -6.17 -1.21 26.73
CA GLU A 78 -7.40 -0.81 26.04
C GLU A 78 -7.35 0.64 25.54
N THR A 79 -6.84 1.55 26.37
CA THR A 79 -6.71 2.97 26.01
C THR A 79 -5.61 3.20 24.98
N ALA A 80 -4.48 2.50 25.08
CA ALA A 80 -3.37 2.60 24.14
C ALA A 80 -3.76 2.05 22.75
N ALA A 81 -4.50 0.93 22.71
CA ALA A 81 -5.04 0.41 21.46
C ALA A 81 -5.96 1.44 20.79
N ARG A 82 -6.91 2.00 21.54
CA ARG A 82 -7.81 3.05 21.03
C ARG A 82 -7.04 4.26 20.50
N HIS A 83 -6.05 4.74 21.25
CA HIS A 83 -5.21 5.85 20.83
C HIS A 83 -4.45 5.53 19.54
N GLY A 84 -3.83 4.35 19.43
CA GLY A 84 -3.18 3.89 18.19
C GLY A 84 -4.11 3.89 16.96
N ARG A 85 -5.38 3.49 17.13
CA ARG A 85 -6.40 3.58 16.07
C ARG A 85 -6.71 5.02 15.67
N GLU A 86 -6.95 5.88 16.66
CA GLU A 86 -7.27 7.29 16.43
C GLU A 86 -6.13 7.98 15.69
N LEU A 87 -4.88 7.73 16.08
CA LEU A 87 -3.72 8.31 15.40
C LEU A 87 -3.61 7.86 13.93
N LEU A 88 -3.91 6.60 13.61
CA LEU A 88 -3.98 6.17 12.21
C LEU A 88 -5.08 6.92 11.44
N GLN A 89 -6.27 7.09 12.02
CA GLN A 89 -7.39 7.77 11.38
C GLN A 89 -7.08 9.23 11.07
N HIS A 90 -6.33 9.90 11.94
CA HIS A 90 -5.87 11.28 11.73
C HIS A 90 -4.61 11.37 10.84
N GLY A 91 -4.08 10.24 10.38
CA GLY A 91 -2.98 10.17 9.41
C GLY A 91 -1.61 10.42 10.02
N PHE A 92 -1.43 10.13 11.31
CA PHE A 92 -0.12 10.11 11.95
C PHE A 92 0.70 8.91 11.48
N THR A 93 2.01 9.02 11.61
CA THR A 93 2.96 7.94 11.34
C THR A 93 3.21 7.12 12.60
N ILE A 94 3.64 5.86 12.42
CA ILE A 94 4.05 4.97 13.52
C ILE A 94 5.17 5.58 14.39
N ASP A 95 6.10 6.32 13.77
CA ASP A 95 7.17 7.05 14.43
C ASP A 95 6.61 8.06 15.43
N GLN A 96 5.61 8.82 15.01
CA GLN A 96 4.92 9.79 15.86
C GLN A 96 4.18 9.10 17.02
N VAL A 97 3.56 7.93 16.80
CA VAL A 97 2.91 7.15 17.87
C VAL A 97 3.91 6.77 18.97
N VAL A 98 5.09 6.27 18.60
CA VAL A 98 6.15 5.89 19.55
C VAL A 98 6.64 7.11 20.32
N HIS A 99 6.88 8.21 19.60
CA HIS A 99 7.43 9.40 20.19
C HIS A 99 6.52 10.09 21.20
N VAL A 100 5.19 9.93 21.12
CA VAL A 100 4.25 10.47 22.13
C VAL A 100 4.51 9.92 23.53
N TYR A 101 4.71 8.61 23.64
CA TYR A 101 5.01 7.98 24.93
C TYR A 101 6.44 8.32 25.38
N GLY A 102 7.38 8.43 24.43
CA GLY A 102 8.75 8.89 24.71
C GLY A 102 8.80 10.33 25.26
N ASP A 103 7.99 11.24 24.72
CA ASP A 103 7.91 12.64 25.17
C ASP A 103 7.48 12.74 26.62
N LEU A 104 6.57 11.85 27.05
CA LEU A 104 6.12 11.81 28.43
C LEU A 104 7.23 11.37 29.38
N CYS A 105 8.00 10.35 29.02
CA CYS A 105 9.15 9.92 29.82
C CYS A 105 10.13 11.09 30.02
N GLN A 106 10.48 11.76 28.92
CA GLN A 106 11.36 12.92 28.96
C GLN A 106 10.77 14.06 29.80
N ALA A 107 9.48 14.40 29.61
CA ALA A 107 8.84 15.46 30.37
C ALA A 107 8.85 15.19 31.89
N VAL A 108 8.65 13.93 32.29
CA VAL A 108 8.73 13.51 33.70
C VAL A 108 10.15 13.64 34.22
N THR A 109 11.16 13.16 33.49
CA THR A 109 12.56 13.22 33.93
C THR A 109 13.10 14.65 33.96
N ASP A 110 12.77 15.46 32.95
CA ASP A 110 13.16 16.87 32.85
C ASP A 110 12.59 17.66 34.03
N LEU A 111 11.29 17.49 34.30
CA LEU A 111 10.64 18.19 35.40
C LEU A 111 11.13 17.74 36.78
N ALA A 112 11.41 16.44 36.95
CA ALA A 112 11.96 15.93 38.20
C ALA A 112 13.35 16.52 38.48
N PHE A 113 14.19 16.61 37.45
CA PHE A 113 15.49 17.28 37.53
C PHE A 113 15.34 18.77 37.91
N GLU A 114 14.49 19.51 37.22
CA GLU A 114 14.26 20.94 37.48
C GLU A 114 13.73 21.23 38.89
N LYS A 115 12.89 20.35 39.44
CA LYS A 115 12.32 20.48 40.79
C LYS A 115 13.18 19.85 41.88
N ASN A 116 14.34 19.27 41.54
CA ASN A 116 15.16 18.46 42.44
C ASN A 116 14.34 17.35 43.16
N ALA A 117 13.39 16.75 42.44
CA ALA A 117 12.60 15.64 42.95
C ALA A 117 13.34 14.32 42.73
N SER A 118 13.49 13.52 43.79
CA SER A 118 14.04 12.16 43.69
C SER A 118 12.99 11.19 43.17
N ILE A 119 13.30 10.48 42.08
CA ILE A 119 12.52 9.33 41.60
C ILE A 119 13.29 8.07 41.97
N GLU A 120 12.65 7.18 42.73
CA GLU A 120 13.28 5.91 43.12
C GLU A 120 13.38 4.95 41.94
N ILE A 121 14.36 4.04 41.97
CA ILE A 121 14.62 3.08 40.88
C ILE A 121 13.37 2.24 40.58
N ASP A 122 12.66 1.78 41.61
CA ASP A 122 11.46 0.95 41.43
C ASP A 122 10.28 1.75 40.87
N GLU A 123 10.15 3.03 41.22
CA GLU A 123 9.14 3.92 40.63
C GLU A 123 9.42 4.17 39.14
N PHE A 124 10.69 4.36 38.78
CA PHE A 124 11.11 4.50 37.38
C PHE A 124 10.94 3.20 36.58
N ARG A 125 11.16 2.03 37.18
CA ARG A 125 10.85 0.73 36.55
C ARG A 125 9.37 0.60 36.21
N THR A 126 8.49 1.04 37.11
CA THR A 126 7.04 1.04 36.87
C THR A 126 6.64 2.02 35.78
N LEU A 127 7.23 3.21 35.74
CA LEU A 127 7.04 4.16 34.62
C LEU A 127 7.38 3.50 33.28
N ASN A 128 8.57 2.93 33.15
CA ASN A 128 9.00 2.30 31.89
C ASN A 128 8.10 1.14 31.51
N ARG A 129 7.72 0.27 32.46
CA ARG A 129 6.79 -0.83 32.17
C ARG A 129 5.46 -0.33 31.61
N CYS A 130 4.88 0.72 32.19
CA CYS A 130 3.64 1.32 31.69
C CYS A 130 3.81 1.89 30.28
N LEU A 131 4.92 2.61 30.03
CA LEU A 131 5.22 3.21 28.74
C LEU A 131 5.47 2.16 27.65
N ASP A 132 6.23 1.11 27.97
CA ASP A 132 6.54 0.02 27.04
C ASP A 132 5.26 -0.73 26.66
N ASN A 133 4.40 -1.05 27.63
CA ASN A 133 3.12 -1.70 27.37
C ASN A 133 2.20 -0.81 26.53
N ALA A 134 2.09 0.49 26.84
CA ALA A 134 1.29 1.41 26.05
C ALA A 134 1.82 1.54 24.61
N THR A 135 3.13 1.71 24.45
CA THR A 135 3.78 1.84 23.14
C THR A 135 3.58 0.57 22.31
N ALA A 136 3.86 -0.60 22.88
CA ALA A 136 3.72 -1.87 22.18
C ALA A 136 2.28 -2.11 21.71
N ILE A 137 1.29 -1.82 22.55
CA ILE A 137 -0.12 -2.04 22.22
C ILE A 137 -0.62 -1.00 21.21
N ALA A 138 -0.28 0.28 21.38
CA ALA A 138 -0.65 1.33 20.44
C ALA A 138 -0.07 1.06 19.04
N VAL A 139 1.20 0.66 18.95
CA VAL A 139 1.87 0.32 17.69
C VAL A 139 1.28 -0.94 17.06
N THR A 140 0.99 -1.97 17.87
CA THR A 140 0.39 -3.21 17.38
C THR A 140 -0.99 -2.94 16.78
N GLU A 141 -1.83 -2.19 17.48
CA GLU A 141 -3.16 -1.83 17.00
C GLU A 141 -3.10 -0.90 15.78
N TYR A 142 -2.20 0.08 15.76
CA TYR A 142 -1.96 0.95 14.61
C TYR A 142 -1.63 0.13 13.35
N ASN A 143 -0.68 -0.81 13.45
CA ASN A 143 -0.30 -1.66 12.33
C ASN A 143 -1.44 -2.57 11.89
N TYR A 144 -2.14 -3.20 12.84
CA TYR A 144 -3.29 -4.05 12.55
C TYR A 144 -4.35 -3.29 11.74
N GLN A 145 -4.72 -2.07 12.16
CA GLN A 145 -5.67 -1.25 11.43
C GLN A 145 -5.13 -0.78 10.07
N ARG A 146 -3.84 -0.43 9.99
CA ARG A 146 -3.20 -0.04 8.73
C ARG A 146 -3.26 -1.18 7.71
N ASP A 147 -2.90 -2.39 8.12
CA ASP A 147 -2.92 -3.58 7.27
C ASP A 147 -4.35 -3.89 6.82
N PHE A 148 -5.33 -3.74 7.71
CA PHE A 148 -6.75 -3.88 7.37
C PHE A 148 -7.20 -2.86 6.31
N VAL A 149 -6.84 -1.58 6.47
CA VAL A 149 -7.17 -0.52 5.49
C VAL A 149 -6.50 -0.79 4.15
N VAL A 150 -5.24 -1.22 4.14
CA VAL A 150 -4.50 -1.55 2.91
C VAL A 150 -5.13 -2.75 2.21
N ALA A 151 -5.44 -3.83 2.94
CA ALA A 151 -6.12 -5.00 2.40
C ALA A 151 -7.49 -4.65 1.82
N GLY A 152 -8.27 -3.80 2.52
CA GLY A 152 -9.56 -3.31 2.03
C GLY A 152 -9.44 -2.53 0.71
N LYS A 153 -8.45 -1.64 0.60
CA LYS A 153 -8.17 -0.89 -0.65
C LYS A 153 -7.77 -1.82 -1.79
N GLN A 154 -6.93 -2.83 -1.52
CA GLN A 154 -6.53 -3.81 -2.52
C GLN A 154 -7.72 -4.65 -3.00
N ALA A 155 -8.58 -5.12 -2.09
CA ALA A 155 -9.78 -5.87 -2.42
C ALA A 155 -10.77 -5.03 -3.26
N HIS A 156 -10.95 -3.75 -2.93
CA HIS A 156 -11.79 -2.85 -3.70
C HIS A 156 -11.26 -2.63 -5.13
N ALA A 157 -9.96 -2.34 -5.25
CA ALA A 157 -9.31 -2.18 -6.56
C ALA A 157 -9.42 -3.45 -7.42
N LEU A 158 -9.27 -4.64 -6.80
CA LEU A 158 -9.47 -5.92 -7.49
C LEU A 158 -10.91 -6.08 -7.98
N ASN A 159 -11.91 -5.76 -7.16
CA ASN A 159 -13.32 -5.84 -7.52
C ASN A 159 -13.68 -4.89 -8.67
N GLU A 160 -13.18 -3.66 -8.67
CA GLU A 160 -13.38 -2.72 -9.78
C GLU A 160 -12.81 -3.27 -11.10
N ARG A 161 -11.60 -3.84 -11.06
CA ARG A 161 -10.94 -4.45 -12.23
C ARG A 161 -11.70 -5.67 -12.75
N LEU A 162 -12.14 -6.56 -11.86
CA LEU A 162 -12.96 -7.73 -12.22
C LEU A 162 -14.30 -7.30 -12.81
N GLY A 163 -14.92 -6.25 -12.26
CA GLY A 163 -16.14 -5.66 -12.82
C GLY A 163 -15.94 -5.18 -14.24
N PHE A 164 -14.88 -4.39 -14.49
CA PHE A 164 -14.52 -3.93 -15.83
C PHE A 164 -14.27 -5.10 -16.80
N PHE A 165 -13.47 -6.09 -16.38
CA PHE A 165 -13.20 -7.29 -17.18
C PHE A 165 -14.48 -8.03 -17.56
N ALA A 166 -15.36 -8.31 -16.58
CA ALA A 166 -16.61 -9.02 -16.82
C ALA A 166 -17.56 -8.26 -17.76
N HIS A 167 -17.59 -6.93 -17.65
CA HIS A 167 -18.38 -6.09 -18.56
C HIS A 167 -17.86 -6.13 -20.00
N GLU A 168 -16.56 -5.93 -20.20
CA GLU A 168 -15.96 -5.97 -21.54
C GLU A 168 -16.06 -7.36 -22.17
N LEU A 169 -15.82 -8.42 -21.39
CA LEU A 169 -15.98 -9.80 -21.84
C LEU A 169 -17.39 -10.05 -22.35
N ARG A 170 -18.41 -9.65 -21.57
CA ARG A 170 -19.82 -9.82 -21.93
C ARG A 170 -20.17 -9.07 -23.21
N ASN A 171 -19.70 -7.82 -23.35
CA ASN A 171 -19.98 -7.00 -24.53
C ASN A 171 -19.39 -7.60 -25.81
N LEU A 172 -18.13 -8.03 -25.75
CA LEU A 172 -17.44 -8.65 -26.89
C LEU A 172 -18.05 -10.01 -27.24
N LEU A 173 -18.37 -10.83 -26.24
CA LEU A 173 -18.99 -12.13 -26.45
C LEU A 173 -20.40 -12.00 -27.06
N ASN A 174 -21.21 -11.05 -26.58
CA ASN A 174 -22.53 -10.78 -27.15
C ASN A 174 -22.42 -10.32 -28.61
N SER A 175 -21.48 -9.44 -28.93
CA SER A 175 -21.24 -8.95 -30.29
C SER A 175 -20.81 -10.08 -31.23
N ALA A 176 -19.88 -10.93 -30.79
CA ALA A 176 -19.46 -12.12 -31.52
C ALA A 176 -20.63 -13.08 -31.76
N THR A 177 -21.45 -13.34 -30.74
CA THR A 177 -22.58 -14.26 -30.80
C THR A 177 -23.65 -13.78 -31.79
N LEU A 178 -23.99 -12.49 -31.76
CA LEU A 178 -24.95 -11.90 -32.69
C LEU A 178 -24.44 -11.94 -34.13
N ALA A 179 -23.17 -11.58 -34.35
CA ALA A 179 -22.55 -11.63 -35.67
C ALA A 179 -22.53 -13.07 -36.23
N LEU A 180 -22.14 -14.05 -35.42
CA LEU A 180 -22.13 -15.46 -35.82
C LEU A 180 -23.53 -15.98 -36.13
N THR A 181 -24.54 -15.62 -35.32
CA THR A 181 -25.93 -16.00 -35.54
C THR A 181 -26.46 -15.46 -36.88
N ALA A 182 -26.19 -14.19 -37.19
CA ALA A 182 -26.59 -13.58 -38.44
C ALA A 182 -25.92 -14.23 -39.66
N ILE A 183 -24.64 -14.59 -39.56
CA ILE A 183 -23.92 -15.33 -40.61
C ILE A 183 -24.53 -16.72 -40.81
N LYS A 184 -24.81 -17.45 -39.72
CA LYS A 184 -25.42 -18.79 -39.78
C LYS A 184 -26.83 -18.79 -40.37
N ALA A 185 -27.58 -17.70 -40.19
CA ALA A 185 -28.90 -17.54 -40.81
C ALA A 185 -28.85 -17.40 -42.35
N GLY A 186 -27.65 -17.23 -42.94
CA GLY A 186 -27.47 -17.15 -44.39
C GLY A 186 -27.78 -15.78 -45.00
N ASN A 187 -28.20 -14.80 -44.19
CA ASN A 187 -28.58 -13.46 -44.64
C ASN A 187 -27.37 -12.55 -44.94
N VAL A 188 -26.20 -12.87 -44.39
CA VAL A 188 -24.96 -12.09 -44.51
C VAL A 188 -23.74 -13.00 -44.64
N GLY A 189 -22.74 -12.57 -45.41
CA GLY A 189 -21.53 -13.34 -45.66
C GLY A 189 -20.40 -13.12 -44.65
N LEU A 190 -19.49 -14.09 -44.58
CA LEU A 190 -18.30 -14.07 -43.72
C LEU A 190 -17.31 -12.93 -44.05
N THR A 191 -17.29 -12.48 -45.30
CA THR A 191 -16.40 -11.42 -45.80
C THR A 191 -17.01 -10.01 -45.69
N GLY A 192 -18.25 -9.92 -45.20
CA GLY A 192 -18.99 -8.66 -45.10
C GLY A 192 -18.79 -7.92 -43.76
N ALA A 193 -19.58 -6.86 -43.57
CA ALA A 193 -19.53 -6.04 -42.36
C ALA A 193 -19.77 -6.85 -41.07
N THR A 194 -20.63 -7.87 -41.12
CA THR A 194 -20.92 -8.76 -39.98
C THR A 194 -19.74 -9.65 -39.62
N GLY A 195 -19.04 -10.21 -40.62
CA GLY A 195 -17.78 -10.94 -40.39
C GLY A 195 -16.71 -10.06 -39.74
N ALA A 196 -16.58 -8.81 -40.19
CA ALA A 196 -15.66 -7.85 -39.57
C ALA A 196 -16.03 -7.50 -38.12
N VAL A 197 -17.31 -7.58 -37.71
CA VAL A 197 -17.73 -7.41 -36.31
C VAL A 197 -17.30 -8.62 -35.48
N LEU A 198 -17.48 -9.84 -36.01
CA LEU A 198 -17.01 -11.07 -35.36
C LEU A 198 -15.50 -11.03 -35.15
N ASP A 199 -14.71 -10.72 -36.19
CA ASP A 199 -13.25 -10.63 -36.11
C ASP A 199 -12.80 -9.61 -35.05
N ARG A 200 -13.39 -8.41 -35.05
CA ARG A 200 -13.08 -7.39 -34.04
C ARG A 200 -13.41 -7.85 -32.63
N SER A 201 -14.49 -8.61 -32.46
CA SER A 201 -14.92 -9.10 -31.16
C SER A 201 -13.96 -10.18 -30.64
N LEU A 202 -13.53 -11.10 -31.51
CA LEU A 202 -12.56 -12.15 -31.18
C LEU A 202 -11.17 -11.56 -30.86
N VAL A 203 -10.69 -10.60 -31.66
CA VAL A 203 -9.44 -9.87 -31.36
C VAL A 203 -9.55 -9.13 -30.04
N GLY A 204 -10.69 -8.48 -29.78
CA GLY A 204 -10.95 -7.82 -28.50
C GLY A 204 -10.90 -8.79 -27.32
N LEU A 205 -11.49 -9.99 -27.44
CA LEU A 205 -11.48 -11.02 -26.40
C LEU A 205 -10.06 -11.50 -26.10
N ARG A 206 -9.25 -11.76 -27.14
CA ARG A 206 -7.83 -12.13 -26.97
C ARG A 206 -7.08 -11.05 -26.20
N ASN A 207 -7.19 -9.79 -26.65
CA ASN A 207 -6.50 -8.67 -26.00
C ASN A 207 -6.95 -8.47 -24.54
N LEU A 208 -8.24 -8.69 -24.23
CA LEU A 208 -8.78 -8.61 -22.87
C LEU A 208 -8.20 -9.70 -21.96
N ILE A 209 -8.04 -10.92 -22.48
CA ILE A 209 -7.42 -12.04 -21.76
C ILE A 209 -5.93 -11.76 -21.51
N ASP A 210 -5.19 -11.35 -22.55
CA ASP A 210 -3.75 -11.07 -22.45
C ASP A 210 -3.45 -9.96 -21.42
N ARG A 211 -4.28 -8.91 -21.42
CA ARG A 211 -4.19 -7.83 -20.43
C ARG A 211 -4.46 -8.33 -19.01
N SER A 212 -5.48 -9.16 -18.82
CA SER A 212 -5.85 -9.68 -17.50
C SER A 212 -4.78 -10.63 -16.94
N LEU A 213 -4.19 -11.49 -17.78
CA LEU A 213 -3.09 -12.37 -17.40
C LEU A 213 -1.83 -11.58 -17.02
N SER A 214 -1.50 -10.55 -17.82
CA SER A 214 -0.36 -9.66 -17.53
C SER A 214 -0.56 -8.94 -16.19
N GLU A 215 -1.77 -8.46 -15.91
CA GLU A 215 -2.11 -7.76 -14.67
C GLU A 215 -2.04 -8.67 -13.43
N VAL A 216 -2.49 -9.93 -13.54
CA VAL A 216 -2.37 -10.93 -12.47
C VAL A 216 -0.89 -11.23 -12.18
N ARG A 217 -0.06 -11.40 -13.22
CA ARG A 217 1.39 -11.63 -13.05
C ARG A 217 2.06 -10.50 -12.27
N MET A 218 1.75 -9.25 -12.63
CA MET A 218 2.28 -8.07 -11.95
C MET A 218 1.79 -7.95 -10.51
N THR A 219 0.51 -8.26 -10.25
CA THR A 219 -0.10 -8.10 -8.91
C THR A 219 0.30 -9.21 -7.95
N ALA A 220 0.45 -10.44 -8.45
CA ALA A 220 0.84 -11.60 -7.64
C ALA A 220 2.34 -11.65 -7.30
N GLY A 221 3.14 -10.72 -7.84
CA GLY A 221 4.59 -10.73 -7.66
C GLY A 221 5.23 -12.03 -8.17
N LEU A 222 4.62 -12.67 -9.17
CA LEU A 222 5.18 -13.88 -9.77
C LEU A 222 6.59 -13.56 -10.28
N PRO A 223 7.57 -14.43 -10.00
CA PRO A 223 8.95 -14.17 -10.37
C PRO A 223 9.04 -13.97 -11.88
N VAL A 224 9.55 -12.81 -12.28
CA VAL A 224 9.85 -12.47 -13.67
C VAL A 224 10.91 -13.45 -14.14
N HIS A 225 10.64 -14.21 -15.19
CA HIS A 225 11.58 -15.21 -15.70
C HIS A 225 12.61 -14.52 -16.59
N HIS A 226 13.60 -13.91 -15.93
CA HIS A 226 14.72 -13.27 -16.56
C HIS A 226 15.56 -14.27 -17.38
N GLN A 227 15.70 -13.97 -18.66
CA GLN A 227 16.57 -14.70 -19.57
C GLN A 227 17.37 -13.69 -20.39
N LEU A 228 18.67 -13.94 -20.53
CA LEU A 228 19.51 -13.20 -21.48
C LEU A 228 19.24 -13.73 -22.90
N PHE A 229 18.81 -12.85 -23.81
CA PHE A 229 18.58 -13.20 -25.22
C PHE A 229 18.99 -12.08 -26.18
N SER A 230 19.20 -12.43 -27.45
CA SER A 230 19.59 -11.50 -28.51
C SER A 230 18.47 -10.48 -28.79
N LEU A 231 18.80 -9.19 -28.71
CA LEU A 231 17.86 -8.12 -29.01
C LEU A 231 17.49 -8.10 -30.49
N ALA A 232 18.45 -8.40 -31.37
CA ALA A 232 18.23 -8.44 -32.81
C ALA A 232 17.23 -9.53 -33.21
N GLU A 233 17.38 -10.74 -32.64
CA GLU A 233 16.44 -11.86 -32.89
C GLU A 233 15.03 -11.55 -32.35
N PHE A 234 14.95 -10.97 -31.15
CA PHE A 234 13.68 -10.55 -30.55
C PHE A 234 12.96 -9.51 -31.42
N ILE A 235 13.66 -8.47 -31.87
CA ILE A 235 13.08 -7.42 -32.71
C ILE A 235 12.67 -7.97 -34.10
N ALA A 236 13.42 -8.93 -34.64
CA ALA A 236 13.05 -9.60 -35.89
C ALA A 236 11.73 -10.39 -35.74
N GLU A 237 11.49 -11.04 -34.60
CA GLU A 237 10.22 -11.71 -34.33
C GLU A 237 9.07 -10.70 -34.18
N VAL A 238 9.28 -9.62 -33.43
CA VAL A 238 8.30 -8.52 -33.31
C VAL A 238 7.95 -7.97 -34.69
N LYS A 239 8.93 -7.76 -35.56
CA LYS A 239 8.72 -7.34 -36.95
C LYS A 239 7.78 -8.28 -37.68
N HIS A 240 8.03 -9.58 -37.58
CA HIS A 240 7.24 -10.60 -38.27
C HIS A 240 5.78 -10.56 -37.84
N SER A 241 5.54 -10.48 -36.52
CA SER A 241 4.19 -10.39 -35.94
C SER A 241 3.46 -9.10 -36.31
N ALA A 242 4.15 -7.95 -36.23
CA ALA A 242 3.53 -6.64 -36.42
C ALA A 242 3.37 -6.21 -37.88
N SER A 243 4.15 -6.77 -38.82
CA SER A 243 4.11 -6.38 -40.24
C SER A 243 2.75 -6.66 -40.88
N LEU A 244 2.14 -7.80 -40.55
CA LEU A 244 0.82 -8.16 -41.06
C LEU A 244 -0.25 -7.19 -40.56
N GLU A 245 -0.23 -6.84 -39.27
CA GLU A 245 -1.18 -5.88 -38.71
C GLU A 245 -1.01 -4.49 -39.32
N ALA A 246 0.22 -4.02 -39.48
CA ALA A 246 0.52 -2.75 -40.14
C ALA A 246 -0.04 -2.72 -41.58
N GLN A 247 0.17 -3.79 -42.36
CA GLN A 247 -0.31 -3.91 -43.74
C GLN A 247 -1.84 -3.93 -43.80
N VAL A 248 -2.50 -4.74 -42.98
CA VAL A 248 -3.98 -4.80 -42.91
C VAL A 248 -4.58 -3.46 -42.52
N LYS A 249 -3.90 -2.70 -41.66
CA LYS A 249 -4.31 -1.36 -41.25
C LYS A 249 -3.91 -0.29 -42.28
N GLY A 250 -3.05 -0.57 -43.26
CA GLY A 250 -2.57 0.42 -44.23
C GLY A 250 -1.61 1.44 -43.63
N ARG A 251 -0.67 0.97 -42.80
CA ARG A 251 0.42 1.74 -42.19
C ARG A 251 1.74 1.07 -42.54
N THR A 252 2.81 1.86 -42.61
CA THR A 252 4.17 1.33 -42.81
C THR A 252 4.83 1.17 -41.45
N LEU A 253 5.34 -0.02 -41.16
CA LEU A 253 6.17 -0.27 -39.98
C LEU A 253 7.64 -0.26 -40.42
N THR A 254 8.41 0.65 -39.85
CA THR A 254 9.86 0.76 -40.05
C THR A 254 10.55 0.41 -38.75
N ILE A 255 11.56 -0.44 -38.81
CA ILE A 255 12.34 -0.87 -37.65
C ILE A 255 13.81 -0.58 -37.97
N SER A 256 14.47 0.16 -37.07
CA SER A 256 15.91 0.44 -37.21
C SER A 256 16.74 -0.84 -37.14
N GLU A 257 17.91 -0.79 -37.76
CA GLU A 257 18.91 -1.85 -37.64
C GLU A 257 19.36 -1.97 -36.18
N VAL A 258 19.35 -3.20 -35.68
CA VAL A 258 19.72 -3.52 -34.30
C VAL A 258 21.07 -4.21 -34.32
N ASP A 259 22.01 -3.72 -33.52
CA ASP A 259 23.34 -4.32 -33.39
C ASP A 259 23.22 -5.79 -32.90
N PRO A 260 23.70 -6.78 -33.68
CA PRO A 260 23.64 -8.20 -33.31
C PRO A 260 24.38 -8.55 -32.03
N ALA A 261 25.31 -7.70 -31.57
CA ALA A 261 26.03 -7.90 -30.32
C ALA A 261 25.21 -7.53 -29.07
N LEU A 262 24.06 -6.86 -29.22
CA LEU A 262 23.21 -6.47 -28.11
C LEU A 262 22.36 -7.64 -27.60
N ALA A 263 22.42 -7.86 -26.29
CA ALA A 263 21.55 -8.77 -25.56
C ALA A 263 20.78 -7.99 -24.49
N VAL A 264 19.59 -8.50 -24.17
CA VAL A 264 18.74 -7.97 -23.09
C VAL A 264 18.46 -9.08 -22.08
N ASP A 265 18.55 -8.73 -20.80
CA ASP A 265 18.15 -9.59 -19.69
C ASP A 265 16.75 -9.18 -19.21
N ALA A 266 15.74 -9.93 -19.65
CA ALA A 266 14.34 -9.66 -19.35
C ALA A 266 13.49 -10.93 -19.41
N ASP A 267 12.26 -10.85 -18.92
CA ASP A 267 11.23 -11.82 -19.28
C ASP A 267 10.77 -11.56 -20.71
N ARG A 268 11.11 -12.52 -21.58
CA ARG A 268 10.90 -12.42 -23.02
C ARG A 268 9.42 -12.25 -23.39
N ASP A 269 8.53 -12.98 -22.72
CA ASP A 269 7.09 -12.95 -23.00
C ASP A 269 6.47 -11.63 -22.57
N LEU A 270 6.85 -11.12 -21.39
CA LEU A 270 6.40 -9.82 -20.91
C LEU A 270 6.91 -8.68 -21.80
N LEU A 271 8.17 -8.73 -22.25
CA LEU A 271 8.71 -7.73 -23.17
C LEU A 271 8.00 -7.79 -24.53
N PHE A 272 7.71 -8.99 -25.04
CA PHE A 272 6.96 -9.17 -26.28
C PHE A 272 5.55 -8.58 -26.18
N SER A 273 4.84 -8.88 -25.08
CA SER A 273 3.51 -8.33 -24.80
C SER A 273 3.52 -6.80 -24.68
N ALA A 274 4.51 -6.23 -23.98
CA ALA A 274 4.65 -4.79 -23.83
C ALA A 274 4.87 -4.09 -25.18
N VAL A 275 5.81 -4.58 -25.99
CA VAL A 275 6.08 -4.03 -27.33
C VAL A 275 4.87 -4.20 -28.25
N GLY A 276 4.22 -5.37 -28.22
CA GLY A 276 3.00 -5.63 -28.99
C GLY A 276 1.87 -4.67 -28.66
N ASN A 277 1.65 -4.37 -27.36
CA ASN A 277 0.66 -3.39 -26.92
C ASN A 277 0.97 -1.96 -27.41
N LEU A 278 2.24 -1.55 -27.38
CA LEU A 278 2.67 -0.25 -27.89
C LEU A 278 2.46 -0.14 -29.40
N LEU A 279 2.81 -1.19 -30.16
CA LEU A 279 2.62 -1.22 -31.61
C LEU A 279 1.13 -1.24 -31.99
N GLN A 280 0.29 -2.02 -31.30
CA GLN A 280 -1.17 -1.98 -31.51
C GLN A 280 -1.73 -0.58 -31.28
N ASN A 281 -1.32 0.10 -30.20
CA ASN A 281 -1.72 1.48 -29.95
C ASN A 281 -1.24 2.40 -31.06
N ALA A 282 0.01 2.28 -31.50
CA ALA A 282 0.55 3.05 -32.60
C ALA A 282 -0.30 2.84 -33.87
N PHE A 283 -0.60 1.61 -34.28
CA PHE A 283 -1.43 1.33 -35.45
C PHE A 283 -2.87 1.81 -35.31
N LYS A 284 -3.43 1.78 -34.10
CA LYS A 284 -4.79 2.23 -33.80
C LYS A 284 -4.94 3.75 -33.93
N PHE A 285 -4.02 4.51 -33.36
CA PHE A 285 -4.14 5.97 -33.23
C PHE A 285 -3.39 6.76 -34.31
N THR A 286 -2.51 6.10 -35.07
CA THR A 286 -1.82 6.72 -36.21
C THR A 286 -2.71 6.76 -37.45
N ARG A 287 -2.61 7.84 -38.22
CA ARG A 287 -3.37 8.04 -39.46
C ARG A 287 -3.05 6.94 -40.49
N ARG A 288 -3.90 6.77 -41.51
CA ARG A 288 -3.61 5.84 -42.61
C ARG A 288 -2.49 6.40 -43.49
N ASN A 289 -1.71 5.50 -44.11
CA ASN A 289 -0.58 5.81 -44.99
C ASN A 289 0.52 6.65 -44.33
N THR A 290 0.64 6.58 -43.01
CA THR A 290 1.76 7.16 -42.27
C THR A 290 2.60 6.06 -41.63
N GLU A 291 3.81 6.44 -41.23
CA GLU A 291 4.81 5.53 -40.70
C GLU A 291 4.71 5.38 -39.19
N VAL A 292 4.98 4.16 -38.70
CA VAL A 292 5.27 3.85 -37.30
C VAL A 292 6.69 3.33 -37.24
N VAL A 293 7.52 3.92 -36.37
CA VAL A 293 8.94 3.59 -36.25
C VAL A 293 9.22 2.91 -34.90
N LEU A 294 9.93 1.78 -34.92
CA LEU A 294 10.44 1.10 -33.74
C LEU A 294 11.98 1.12 -33.75
N ASN A 295 12.58 1.74 -32.74
CA ASN A 295 14.02 1.84 -32.59
C ASN A 295 14.47 1.02 -31.37
N ALA A 296 15.53 0.23 -31.52
CA ALA A 296 16.16 -0.50 -30.42
C ALA A 296 17.68 -0.32 -30.51
N TYR A 297 18.28 0.26 -29.48
CA TYR A 297 19.70 0.63 -29.42
C TYR A 297 20.17 0.68 -27.96
N ALA A 298 21.49 0.59 -27.74
CA ALA A 298 22.07 0.85 -26.44
C ALA A 298 22.10 2.37 -26.16
N ALA A 299 21.60 2.79 -25.00
CA ALA A 299 21.78 4.16 -24.54
C ALA A 299 23.21 4.34 -24.01
N ALA A 300 23.90 5.38 -24.50
CA ALA A 300 25.25 5.75 -24.08
C ALA A 300 25.28 6.43 -22.70
#